data_AF-A0A364V6G0-F1
#
_entry.id   AF-A0A364V6G0-F1
#
_cell.length_a   1.000
_cell.length_b   1.000
_cell.length_c   1.000
_cell.angle_alpha   90.00
_cell.angle_beta   90.00
_cell.angle_gamma   90.00
#
_symmetry.space_group_name_H-M   'P 1'
#
loop_
_entity.id
_entity.type
_entity.pdbx_description
1 polymer ?
#
loop_
_entity_poly.entity_id
_entity_poly.type
_entity_poly.pdbx_seq_one_letter_code
_entity_poly.pdbx_strand_id
1 'polypeptide(L)'
;MILTGLILGAALGFVMQRGRFCVTGMIRDIFTLRSWRGFTALLIVIAVHALGLALLTSTGVIAPSVKPFAPIGVVLGSFVFGLGIVLAGGCASGTWYRSAEGLVGSWIALLMYGLSAAAMKYGALSWLQKGLTSYRWNVTTLPALLNVSTWVFAVPLALGAAAAAIHYLRDEASRPAVAQLTPRKSGIAHLLTERPWHFYPTAVIIGVLGTLAWPLSTASGRNAGLGITTPSADLTTFLTTGNTARINWGVMLVLGLLLGAFAAAKASGEFRVRVPSGTQAVRSVVGGVLMGVGASLAGGCTVGNGMVETALFSFQGWVALAAIAAGVWVAAKLWLKPQGAQGSLVASPGPSSLSDATPTQRTTENLLGGIQVAPAGLLGGSGGVAVLSDKRAPAAQTPRALGSTPEGRRQFTLDTLGAVCPFPLIEAKTAMQQLRDGDELVINFDCTQATDAIPRWAAEDGHAVRKFEATGDAAGWTITLEKAGAAQ
;
A
#
# COMPACT_ATOMS: atom_id res chain seq x y z
N MET A 1 25.48 16.01 -7.39
CA MET A 1 25.26 14.57 -7.09
C MET A 1 23.94 14.27 -6.39
N ILE A 2 23.46 15.08 -5.43
CA ILE A 2 22.16 14.82 -4.76
C ILE A 2 20.94 14.72 -5.71
N LEU A 3 20.99 15.38 -6.88
CA LEU A 3 19.95 15.32 -7.91
C LEU A 3 19.78 13.93 -8.54
N THR A 4 20.79 13.06 -8.48
CA THR A 4 20.62 11.67 -8.95
C THR A 4 19.60 10.93 -8.08
N GLY A 5 19.47 11.32 -6.81
CA GLY A 5 18.42 10.84 -5.92
C GLY A 5 17.05 11.23 -6.43
N LEU A 6 16.87 12.47 -6.91
CA LEU A 6 15.61 12.94 -7.48
C LEU A 6 15.20 12.13 -8.72
N ILE A 7 16.14 11.92 -9.65
CA ILE A 7 15.90 11.17 -10.89
C ILE A 7 15.58 9.70 -10.59
N LEU A 8 16.38 9.05 -9.74
CA LEU A 8 16.14 7.67 -9.34
C LEU A 8 14.84 7.53 -8.56
N GLY A 9 14.55 8.50 -7.68
CA GLY A 9 13.28 8.61 -6.98
C GLY A 9 12.11 8.70 -7.95
N ALA A 10 12.19 9.55 -8.98
CA ALA A 10 11.14 9.68 -9.99
C ALA A 10 10.92 8.38 -10.77
N ALA A 11 11.99 7.71 -11.19
CA ALA A 11 11.88 6.39 -11.83
C ALA A 11 11.22 5.36 -10.88
N LEU A 12 11.66 5.33 -9.62
CA LEU A 12 11.12 4.43 -8.60
C LEU A 12 9.63 4.70 -8.33
N GLY A 13 9.24 5.97 -8.19
CA GLY A 13 7.86 6.39 -7.97
C GLY A 13 6.96 6.04 -9.13
N PHE A 14 7.43 6.25 -10.37
CA PHE A 14 6.71 5.88 -11.58
C PHE A 14 6.44 4.36 -11.62
N VAL A 15 7.49 3.55 -11.41
CA VAL A 15 7.37 2.08 -11.43
C VAL A 15 6.51 1.57 -10.29
N MET A 16 6.66 2.12 -9.07
CA MET A 16 5.86 1.72 -7.91
C MET A 16 4.37 2.05 -8.08
N GLN A 17 4.04 3.20 -8.66
CA GLN A 17 2.66 3.60 -8.94
C GLN A 17 2.05 2.67 -10.01
N ARG A 18 2.75 2.46 -11.13
CA ARG A 18 2.25 1.63 -12.24
C ARG A 18 2.12 0.15 -11.88
N GLY A 19 3.09 -0.41 -11.17
CA GLY A 19 3.02 -1.79 -10.71
C GLY A 19 2.33 -1.99 -9.37
N ARG A 20 1.75 -0.92 -8.79
CA ARG A 20 1.01 -0.91 -7.52
C ARG A 20 1.73 -1.66 -6.41
N PHE A 21 3.05 -1.47 -6.34
CA PHE A 21 3.96 -2.27 -5.54
C PHE A 21 3.83 -1.91 -4.05
N CYS A 22 2.93 -2.59 -3.34
CA CYS A 22 2.65 -2.36 -1.93
C CYS A 22 2.98 -3.60 -1.09
N VAL A 23 4.10 -3.53 -0.37
CA VAL A 23 4.55 -4.60 0.54
C VAL A 23 3.51 -4.92 1.62
N THR A 24 2.76 -3.92 2.11
CA THR A 24 1.68 -4.14 3.07
C THR A 24 0.59 -5.05 2.51
N GLY A 25 0.18 -4.81 1.27
CA GLY A 25 -0.81 -5.66 0.59
C GLY A 25 -0.27 -7.07 0.41
N MET A 26 0.97 -7.21 -0.08
CA MET A 26 1.61 -8.51 -0.29
C MET A 26 1.68 -9.38 0.98
N ILE A 27 2.00 -8.78 2.13
CA ILE A 27 2.05 -9.51 3.41
C ILE A 27 0.65 -9.79 3.95
N ARG A 28 -0.25 -8.80 3.87
CA ARG A 28 -1.63 -8.93 4.36
C ARG A 28 -2.38 -10.03 3.59
N ASP A 29 -2.20 -10.09 2.29
CA ASP A 29 -2.92 -11.01 1.40
C ASP A 29 -2.57 -12.48 1.68
N ILE A 30 -1.41 -12.78 2.30
CA ILE A 30 -1.08 -14.11 2.84
C ILE A 30 -2.11 -14.53 3.91
N PHE A 31 -2.52 -13.59 4.76
CA PHE A 31 -3.41 -13.87 5.89
C PHE A 31 -4.88 -13.70 5.54
N THR A 32 -5.22 -12.72 4.69
CA THR A 32 -6.61 -12.43 4.33
C THR A 32 -7.09 -13.23 3.12
N LEU A 33 -6.23 -13.40 2.11
CA LEU A 33 -6.57 -14.07 0.85
C LEU A 33 -5.92 -15.45 0.71
N ARG A 34 -5.08 -15.87 1.67
CA ARG A 34 -4.30 -17.12 1.63
C ARG A 34 -3.44 -17.27 0.36
N SER A 35 -3.03 -16.14 -0.24
CA SER A 35 -2.25 -16.11 -1.46
C SER A 35 -0.83 -15.63 -1.20
N TRP A 36 0.15 -16.42 -1.64
CA TRP A 36 1.58 -16.07 -1.56
C TRP A 36 2.09 -15.39 -2.83
N ARG A 37 1.24 -15.24 -3.85
CA ARG A 37 1.58 -14.62 -5.14
C ARG A 37 2.21 -13.22 -4.96
N GLY A 38 1.59 -12.38 -4.13
CA GLY A 38 2.12 -11.04 -3.84
C GLY A 38 3.47 -11.09 -3.12
N PHE A 39 3.63 -12.02 -2.18
CA PHE A 39 4.89 -12.21 -1.44
C PHE A 39 6.03 -12.68 -2.35
N THR A 40 5.75 -13.49 -3.37
CA THR A 40 6.73 -13.87 -4.39
C THR A 40 7.32 -12.64 -5.09
N ALA A 41 6.53 -11.59 -5.34
CA ALA A 41 7.05 -10.34 -5.91
C ALA A 41 8.05 -9.65 -4.97
N LEU A 42 7.80 -9.67 -3.65
CA LEU A 42 8.78 -9.17 -2.67
C LEU A 42 10.07 -10.02 -2.70
N LEU A 43 9.96 -11.35 -2.77
CA LEU A 43 11.13 -12.23 -2.89
C LEU A 43 11.93 -11.98 -4.17
N ILE A 44 11.27 -11.69 -5.30
CA ILE A 44 11.95 -11.30 -6.55
C ILE A 44 12.74 -10.01 -6.36
N VAL A 45 12.17 -8.98 -5.72
CA VAL A 45 12.91 -7.74 -5.42
C VAL A 45 14.16 -8.06 -4.60
N ILE A 46 13.99 -8.83 -3.50
CA ILE A 46 15.08 -9.18 -2.59
C ILE A 46 16.16 -9.97 -3.34
N ALA A 47 15.77 -10.94 -4.17
CA ALA A 47 16.70 -11.76 -4.95
C ALA A 47 17.51 -10.94 -5.97
N VAL A 48 16.84 -10.12 -6.78
CA VAL A 48 17.51 -9.25 -7.78
C VAL A 48 18.44 -8.26 -7.08
N HIS A 49 17.99 -7.68 -5.97
CA HIS A 49 18.80 -6.76 -5.18
C HIS A 49 20.00 -7.47 -4.52
N ALA A 50 19.81 -8.68 -3.98
CA ALA A 50 20.88 -9.48 -3.37
C ALA A 50 21.97 -9.86 -4.36
N LEU A 51 21.59 -10.31 -5.57
CA LEU A 51 22.54 -10.57 -6.65
C LEU A 51 23.30 -9.30 -7.07
N GLY A 52 22.57 -8.17 -7.19
CA GLY A 52 23.16 -6.88 -7.50
C GLY A 52 24.16 -6.40 -6.45
N LEU A 53 23.84 -6.54 -5.16
CA LEU A 53 24.72 -6.17 -4.06
C LEU A 53 25.91 -7.10 -3.92
N ALA A 54 25.72 -8.40 -4.12
CA ALA A 54 26.83 -9.37 -4.14
C ALA A 54 27.83 -9.00 -5.24
N LEU A 55 27.34 -8.64 -6.43
CA LEU A 55 28.18 -8.16 -7.53
C LEU A 55 28.92 -6.87 -7.18
N LEU A 56 28.20 -5.82 -6.73
CA LEU A 56 28.81 -4.53 -6.39
C LEU A 56 29.82 -4.62 -5.24
N THR A 57 29.58 -5.50 -4.28
CA THR A 57 30.51 -5.74 -3.16
C THR A 57 31.73 -6.54 -3.63
N SER A 58 31.54 -7.57 -4.47
CA SER A 58 32.65 -8.38 -5.02
C SER A 58 33.59 -7.59 -5.93
N THR A 59 33.07 -6.55 -6.59
CA THR A 59 33.83 -5.64 -7.46
C THR A 59 34.43 -4.46 -6.71
N GLY A 60 34.21 -4.35 -5.39
CA GLY A 60 34.74 -3.27 -4.55
C GLY A 60 34.11 -1.91 -4.78
N VAL A 61 33.04 -1.81 -5.57
CA VAL A 61 32.35 -0.55 -5.86
C VAL A 61 31.66 0.03 -4.62
N ILE A 62 31.20 -0.86 -3.72
CA ILE A 62 30.57 -0.48 -2.45
C ILE A 62 31.12 -1.31 -1.29
N ALA A 63 31.14 -0.72 -0.10
CA ALA A 63 31.45 -1.40 1.16
C ALA A 63 30.27 -1.20 2.12
N PRO A 64 29.20 -2.03 2.07
CA PRO A 64 28.00 -1.80 2.86
C PRO A 64 28.30 -1.79 4.36
N SER A 65 27.97 -0.70 5.06
CA SER A 65 28.06 -0.65 6.52
C SER A 65 26.77 -1.16 7.15
N VAL A 66 26.75 -2.42 7.58
CA VAL A 66 25.59 -3.00 8.28
C VAL A 66 25.65 -2.60 9.76
N LYS A 67 24.57 -2.04 10.28
CA LYS A 67 24.52 -1.56 11.67
C LYS A 67 24.38 -2.73 12.65
N PRO A 68 24.90 -2.60 13.89
CA PRO A 68 24.70 -3.59 14.93
C PRO A 68 23.21 -3.81 15.22
N PHE A 69 22.84 -5.06 15.43
CA PHE A 69 21.45 -5.48 15.64
C PHE A 69 20.95 -5.11 17.04
N ALA A 70 19.88 -4.32 17.12
CA ALA A 70 19.21 -3.97 18.37
C ALA A 70 17.93 -4.81 18.53
N PRO A 71 17.97 -6.01 19.15
CA PRO A 71 16.85 -6.96 19.09
C PRO A 71 15.53 -6.38 19.60
N ILE A 72 15.55 -5.69 20.74
CA ILE A 72 14.34 -5.12 21.36
C ILE A 72 13.73 -4.05 20.45
N GLY A 73 14.55 -3.07 20.03
CA GLY A 73 14.09 -2.00 19.14
C GLY A 73 13.62 -2.52 17.78
N VAL A 74 14.30 -3.52 17.22
CA VAL A 74 13.94 -4.13 15.94
C VAL A 74 12.62 -4.89 16.04
N VAL A 75 12.47 -5.81 16.99
CA VAL A 75 11.25 -6.62 17.12
C VAL A 75 10.05 -5.74 17.48
N LEU A 76 10.17 -4.91 18.53
CA LEU A 76 9.07 -4.06 18.99
C LEU A 76 8.73 -3.01 17.92
N GLY A 77 9.73 -2.34 17.37
CA GLY A 77 9.56 -1.32 16.34
C GLY A 77 8.91 -1.88 15.08
N SER A 78 9.37 -3.03 14.58
CA SER A 78 8.81 -3.68 13.39
C SER A 78 7.39 -4.18 13.61
N PHE A 79 7.08 -4.70 14.80
CA PHE A 79 5.73 -5.12 15.14
C PHE A 79 4.76 -3.93 15.16
N VAL A 80 5.13 -2.83 15.84
CA VAL A 80 4.35 -1.59 15.88
C VAL A 80 4.21 -0.98 14.49
N PHE A 81 5.28 -1.01 13.68
CA PHE A 81 5.23 -0.59 12.28
C PHE A 81 4.24 -1.43 11.47
N GLY A 82 4.24 -2.75 11.67
CA GLY A 82 3.31 -3.70 11.04
C GLY A 82 1.84 -3.42 11.37
N LEU A 83 1.54 -3.02 12.61
CA LEU A 83 0.21 -2.54 12.99
C LEU A 83 -0.15 -1.23 12.27
N GLY A 84 0.78 -0.27 12.28
CA GLY A 84 0.59 1.06 11.70
C GLY A 84 0.30 1.05 10.20
N ILE A 85 1.01 0.22 9.43
CA ILE A 85 0.83 0.15 7.96
C ILE A 85 -0.55 -0.37 7.54
N VAL A 86 -1.22 -1.17 8.37
CA VAL A 86 -2.60 -1.63 8.11
C VAL A 86 -3.59 -0.49 8.35
N LEU A 87 -3.45 0.25 9.44
CA LEU A 87 -4.31 1.42 9.76
C LEU A 87 -4.14 2.57 8.77
N ALA A 88 -2.89 2.87 8.39
CA ALA A 88 -2.57 3.87 7.38
C ALA A 88 -3.02 3.45 5.97
N GLY A 89 -3.30 2.16 5.76
CA GLY A 89 -3.66 1.60 4.46
C GLY A 89 -2.50 1.54 3.46
N GLY A 90 -1.25 1.73 3.88
CA GLY A 90 -0.09 1.78 2.98
C GLY A 90 1.23 1.50 3.69
N CYS A 91 2.22 0.95 2.97
CA CYS A 91 3.60 0.89 3.47
C CYS A 91 4.27 2.26 3.33
N ALA A 92 5.49 2.44 3.87
CA ALA A 92 6.17 3.73 3.81
C ALA A 92 6.27 4.32 2.38
N SER A 93 6.77 3.55 1.41
CA SER A 93 6.78 3.98 0.00
C SER A 93 5.37 4.06 -0.61
N GLY A 94 4.47 3.19 -0.16
CA GLY A 94 3.04 3.19 -0.48
C GLY A 94 2.37 4.51 -0.19
N THR A 95 2.55 5.02 1.02
CA THR A 95 1.97 6.28 1.46
C THR A 95 2.51 7.45 0.63
N TRP A 96 3.78 7.42 0.21
CA TRP A 96 4.33 8.44 -0.70
C TRP A 96 3.69 8.40 -2.10
N TYR A 97 3.69 7.25 -2.78
CA TYR A 97 3.13 7.21 -4.15
C TYR A 97 1.60 7.38 -4.16
N ARG A 98 0.87 6.87 -3.16
CA ARG A 98 -0.58 7.08 -3.04
C ARG A 98 -0.95 8.51 -2.66
N SER A 99 -0.06 9.22 -1.97
CA SER A 99 -0.20 10.67 -1.79
C SER A 99 -0.18 11.38 -3.15
N ALA A 100 0.69 10.93 -4.06
CA ALA A 100 0.74 11.46 -5.42
C ALA A 100 -0.47 11.08 -6.29
N GLU A 101 -1.20 10.00 -5.98
CA GLU A 101 -2.46 9.65 -6.65
C GLU A 101 -3.65 10.54 -6.22
N GLY A 102 -3.48 11.36 -5.18
CA GLY A 102 -4.51 12.28 -4.67
C GLY A 102 -5.29 11.75 -3.45
N LEU A 103 -4.82 10.69 -2.78
CA LEU A 103 -5.50 10.18 -1.59
C LEU A 103 -5.18 11.04 -0.36
N VAL A 104 -6.15 11.84 0.10
CA VAL A 104 -5.99 12.74 1.26
C VAL A 104 -5.70 11.94 2.55
N GLY A 105 -6.25 10.73 2.68
CA GLY A 105 -5.91 9.84 3.79
C GLY A 105 -4.42 9.45 3.82
N SER A 106 -3.77 9.37 2.66
CA SER A 106 -2.32 9.13 2.58
C SER A 106 -1.52 10.38 2.92
N TRP A 107 -2.03 11.59 2.65
CA TRP A 107 -1.38 12.84 3.04
C TRP A 107 -1.31 12.98 4.56
N ILE A 108 -2.43 12.70 5.24
CA ILE A 108 -2.51 12.70 6.71
C ILE A 108 -1.52 11.69 7.29
N ALA A 109 -1.53 10.46 6.78
CA ALA A 109 -0.62 9.41 7.24
C ALA A 109 0.85 9.76 6.98
N LEU A 110 1.17 10.36 5.82
CA LEU A 110 2.52 10.78 5.44
C LEU A 110 3.04 11.88 6.37
N LEU A 111 2.21 12.88 6.68
CA LEU A 111 2.56 13.98 7.56
C LEU A 111 2.82 13.46 8.98
N MET A 112 1.93 12.62 9.52
CA MET A 112 2.11 12.02 10.84
C MET A 112 3.31 11.07 10.89
N TYR A 113 3.56 10.32 9.83
CA TYR A 113 4.73 9.45 9.68
C TYR A 113 6.04 10.23 9.70
N GLY A 114 6.16 11.29 8.91
CA GLY A 114 7.34 12.16 8.88
C GLY A 114 7.57 12.85 10.22
N LEU A 115 6.52 13.40 10.83
CA LEU A 115 6.58 14.09 12.11
C LEU A 115 7.00 13.17 13.26
N SER A 116 6.35 12.01 13.40
CA SER A 116 6.70 11.05 14.46
C SER A 116 8.09 10.43 14.25
N ALA A 117 8.51 10.19 13.00
CA ALA A 117 9.87 9.74 12.70
C ALA A 117 10.92 10.81 13.03
N ALA A 118 10.64 12.09 12.72
CA ALA A 118 11.51 13.21 13.10
C ALA A 118 11.58 13.37 14.62
N ALA A 119 10.45 13.27 15.32
CA ALA A 119 10.38 13.37 16.78
C ALA A 119 11.18 12.27 17.49
N MET A 120 11.16 11.04 16.97
CA MET A 120 11.93 9.90 17.50
C MET A 120 13.42 9.98 17.17
N LYS A 121 13.80 10.45 15.98
CA LYS A 121 15.21 10.49 15.55
C LYS A 121 15.95 11.72 16.08
N TYR A 122 15.29 12.87 16.08
CA TYR A 122 15.93 14.17 16.28
C TYR A 122 15.24 15.04 17.33
N GLY A 123 14.00 14.73 17.70
CA GLY A 123 13.19 15.56 18.58
C GLY A 123 13.03 15.02 20.00
N ALA A 124 11.87 15.36 20.59
CA ALA A 124 11.53 15.12 21.99
C ALA A 124 11.45 13.65 22.38
N LEU A 125 11.26 12.71 21.45
CA LEU A 125 11.21 11.27 21.72
C LEU A 125 12.54 10.56 21.45
N SER A 126 13.62 11.30 21.20
CA SER A 126 14.95 10.71 20.98
C SER A 126 15.50 9.93 22.18
N TRP A 127 15.06 10.26 23.40
CA TRP A 127 15.39 9.48 24.59
C TRP A 127 14.79 8.07 24.54
N LEU A 128 13.55 7.94 24.06
CA LEU A 128 12.86 6.66 23.92
C LEU A 128 13.54 5.80 22.86
N GLN A 129 13.91 6.42 21.73
CA GLN A 129 14.70 5.78 20.68
C GLN A 129 16.03 5.24 21.22
N LYS A 130 16.79 6.07 21.95
CA LYS A 130 18.09 5.67 22.51
C LYS A 130 17.95 4.61 23.58
N GLY A 131 16.96 4.71 24.45
CA GLY A 131 16.68 3.74 25.51
C GLY A 131 16.37 2.35 24.95
N LEU A 132 15.42 2.26 24.02
CA LEU A 132 14.99 0.97 23.43
C LEU A 132 16.00 0.38 22.44
N THR A 133 16.97 1.15 21.95
CA THR A 133 18.04 0.69 21.06
C THR A 133 19.43 0.67 21.70
N SER A 134 19.49 0.79 23.02
CA SER A 134 20.73 0.80 23.81
C SER A 134 21.41 -0.58 23.80
N TYR A 135 20.62 -1.64 23.96
CA TYR A 135 21.10 -3.01 23.91
C TYR A 135 21.32 -3.46 22.46
N ARG A 136 22.58 -3.67 22.07
CA ARG A 136 22.99 -4.04 20.72
C ARG A 136 23.85 -5.28 20.74
N TRP A 137 23.57 -6.19 19.82
CA TRP A 137 24.41 -7.33 19.51
C TRP A 137 25.31 -6.98 18.34
N ASN A 138 26.56 -7.44 18.39
CA ASN A 138 27.54 -7.21 17.34
C ASN A 138 27.38 -8.18 16.15
N VAL A 139 26.19 -8.74 15.95
CA VAL A 139 25.85 -9.55 14.78
C VAL A 139 25.35 -8.64 13.67
N THR A 140 25.92 -8.80 12.48
CA THR A 140 25.60 -7.99 11.30
C THR A 140 24.84 -8.82 10.27
N THR A 141 25.54 -9.74 9.59
CA THR A 141 24.98 -10.54 8.49
C THR A 141 25.29 -12.03 8.63
N LEU A 142 24.43 -12.86 8.05
CA LEU A 142 24.62 -14.31 7.99
C LEU A 142 25.91 -14.72 7.25
N PRO A 143 26.26 -14.15 6.08
CA PRO A 143 27.51 -14.46 5.39
C PRO A 143 28.75 -14.13 6.23
N ALA A 144 28.73 -13.01 6.96
CA ALA A 144 29.84 -12.61 7.82
C ALA A 144 29.99 -13.53 9.05
N LEU A 145 28.88 -13.96 9.64
CA LEU A 145 28.90 -14.88 10.79
C LEU A 145 29.42 -16.28 10.42
N LEU A 146 29.01 -16.78 9.25
CA LEU A 146 29.40 -18.11 8.78
C LEU A 146 30.72 -18.11 8.00
N ASN A 147 31.30 -16.92 7.77
CA ASN A 147 32.49 -16.70 6.96
C ASN A 147 32.39 -17.33 5.55
N VAL A 148 31.21 -17.23 4.94
CA VAL A 148 30.92 -17.78 3.60
C VAL A 148 30.57 -16.64 2.65
N SER A 149 30.83 -16.83 1.36
CA SER A 149 30.48 -15.88 0.31
C SER A 149 28.97 -15.60 0.27
N THR A 150 28.58 -14.33 0.10
CA THR A 150 27.18 -13.89 -0.04
C THR A 150 26.45 -14.61 -1.19
N TRP A 151 27.19 -15.03 -2.22
CA TRP A 151 26.65 -15.78 -3.36
C TRP A 151 25.98 -17.10 -2.95
N VAL A 152 26.45 -17.73 -1.87
CA VAL A 152 25.86 -18.97 -1.33
C VAL A 152 24.42 -18.76 -0.86
N PHE A 153 24.04 -17.55 -0.48
CA PHE A 153 22.66 -17.22 -0.10
C PHE A 153 21.89 -16.56 -1.24
N ALA A 154 22.55 -15.69 -2.02
CA ALA A 154 21.92 -14.94 -3.11
C ALA A 154 21.43 -15.85 -4.25
N VAL A 155 22.23 -16.84 -4.67
CA VAL A 155 21.88 -17.72 -5.78
C VAL A 155 20.69 -18.63 -5.43
N PRO A 156 20.67 -19.35 -4.30
CA PRO A 156 19.50 -20.16 -3.93
C PRO A 156 18.23 -19.32 -3.74
N LEU A 157 18.34 -18.12 -3.15
CA LEU A 157 17.20 -17.22 -3.01
C LEU A 157 16.64 -16.82 -4.38
N ALA A 158 17.51 -16.50 -5.35
CA ALA A 158 17.10 -16.15 -6.70
C ALA A 158 16.47 -17.32 -7.46
N LEU A 159 17.04 -18.53 -7.34
CA LEU A 159 16.47 -19.74 -7.92
C LEU A 159 15.10 -20.06 -7.31
N GLY A 160 14.96 -19.94 -5.98
CA GLY A 160 13.68 -20.14 -5.28
C GLY A 160 12.62 -19.11 -5.69
N ALA A 161 12.99 -17.84 -5.77
CA ALA A 161 12.10 -16.78 -6.24
C ALA A 161 11.67 -17.00 -7.70
N ALA A 162 12.59 -17.42 -8.57
CA ALA A 162 12.29 -17.74 -9.96
C ALA A 162 11.37 -18.97 -10.09
N ALA A 163 11.63 -20.04 -9.34
CA ALA A 163 10.78 -21.23 -9.31
C ALA A 163 9.36 -20.91 -8.83
N ALA A 164 9.23 -20.13 -7.75
CA ALA A 164 7.94 -19.66 -7.26
C ALA A 164 7.23 -18.77 -8.29
N ALA A 165 7.95 -17.86 -8.95
CA ALA A 165 7.39 -17.02 -10.00
C ALA A 165 6.87 -17.85 -11.18
N ILE A 166 7.64 -18.83 -11.65
CA ILE A 166 7.23 -19.75 -12.72
C ILE A 166 6.00 -20.55 -12.32
N HIS A 167 5.94 -21.06 -11.09
CA HIS A 167 4.77 -21.78 -10.57
C HIS A 167 3.51 -20.92 -10.62
N TYR A 168 3.56 -19.70 -10.08
CA TYR A 168 2.40 -18.80 -10.10
C TYR A 168 2.05 -18.29 -11.50
N LEU A 169 3.03 -18.06 -12.38
CA LEU A 169 2.74 -17.67 -13.76
C LEU A 169 2.07 -18.79 -14.55
N ARG A 170 2.42 -20.06 -14.28
CA ARG A 170 1.74 -21.23 -14.87
C ARG A 170 0.32 -21.40 -14.35
N ASP A 171 0.13 -21.25 -13.05
CA ASP A 171 -1.20 -21.24 -12.42
C ASP A 171 -2.06 -20.12 -13.01
N GLU A 172 -1.54 -18.90 -13.15
CA GLU A 172 -2.24 -17.79 -13.80
C GLU A 172 -2.59 -18.06 -15.27
N ALA A 173 -1.68 -18.68 -16.02
CA ALA A 173 -1.93 -19.03 -17.42
C ALA A 173 -3.00 -20.12 -17.58
N SER A 174 -3.24 -20.92 -16.54
CA SER A 174 -4.31 -21.94 -16.51
C SER A 174 -5.69 -21.40 -16.14
N ARG A 175 -5.75 -20.16 -15.61
CA ARG A 175 -6.99 -19.52 -15.18
C ARG A 175 -7.71 -18.79 -16.34
N PRO A 176 -9.04 -18.62 -16.28
CA PRO A 176 -9.79 -17.92 -17.31
C PRO A 176 -9.28 -16.50 -17.52
N ALA A 177 -9.40 -16.00 -18.76
CA ALA A 177 -8.98 -14.66 -19.12
C ALA A 177 -9.72 -13.62 -18.26
N VAL A 178 -8.96 -12.79 -17.55
CA VAL A 178 -9.50 -11.72 -16.70
C VAL A 178 -9.97 -10.57 -17.61
N ALA A 179 -11.18 -10.06 -17.36
CA ALA A 179 -11.69 -8.90 -18.09
C ALA A 179 -10.76 -7.68 -17.94
N GLN A 180 -10.43 -7.05 -19.07
CA GLN A 180 -9.58 -5.87 -19.13
C GLN A 180 -10.38 -4.66 -19.62
N LEU A 181 -9.95 -3.46 -19.20
CA LEU A 181 -10.51 -2.21 -19.69
C LEU A 181 -10.20 -2.05 -21.19
N THR A 182 -11.12 -1.41 -21.93
CA THR A 182 -10.90 -1.07 -23.33
C THR A 182 -9.72 -0.09 -23.47
N PRO A 183 -8.73 -0.39 -24.33
CA PRO A 183 -7.60 0.51 -24.59
C PRO A 183 -8.07 1.89 -25.07
N ARG A 184 -7.52 2.98 -24.52
CA ARG A 184 -7.84 4.37 -24.94
C ARG A 184 -6.68 5.07 -25.66
N LYS A 185 -5.45 4.56 -25.56
CA LYS A 185 -4.23 5.07 -26.19
C LYS A 185 -3.55 3.97 -27.00
N SER A 186 -2.66 4.38 -27.91
CA SER A 186 -1.84 3.50 -28.73
C SER A 186 -0.34 3.68 -28.43
N GLY A 187 0.49 2.71 -28.82
CA GLY A 187 1.95 2.78 -28.76
C GLY A 187 2.57 2.67 -27.35
N ILE A 188 3.70 3.34 -27.12
CA ILE A 188 4.45 3.30 -25.85
C ILE A 188 3.62 3.89 -24.70
N ALA A 189 2.80 4.90 -25.00
CA ALA A 189 1.88 5.48 -24.03
C ALA A 189 0.87 4.44 -23.52
N HIS A 190 0.36 3.56 -24.39
CA HIS A 190 -0.50 2.45 -23.98
C HIS A 190 0.24 1.48 -23.04
N LEU A 191 1.46 1.06 -23.40
CA LEU A 191 2.26 0.12 -22.60
C LEU A 191 2.65 0.69 -21.23
N LEU A 192 3.03 1.96 -21.18
CA LEU A 192 3.46 2.63 -19.95
C LEU A 192 2.28 3.07 -19.07
N THR A 193 1.17 3.54 -19.67
CA THR A 193 0.12 4.27 -18.92
C THR A 193 -1.22 3.56 -18.83
N GLU A 194 -1.54 2.62 -19.73
CA GLU A 194 -2.85 1.96 -19.74
C GLU A 194 -2.77 0.48 -19.41
N ARG A 195 -1.75 -0.22 -19.91
CA ARG A 195 -1.58 -1.64 -19.62
C ARG A 195 -1.31 -1.83 -18.12
N PRO A 196 -2.05 -2.72 -17.42
CA PRO A 196 -1.73 -3.05 -16.04
C PRO A 196 -0.39 -3.77 -16.00
N TRP A 197 0.55 -3.25 -15.21
CA TRP A 197 1.87 -3.85 -15.06
C TRP A 197 1.77 -5.07 -14.16
N HIS A 198 2.34 -6.19 -14.61
CA HIS A 198 2.42 -7.37 -13.75
C HIS A 198 3.39 -7.10 -12.58
N PHE A 199 3.09 -7.66 -11.41
CA PHE A 199 3.86 -7.42 -10.20
C PHE A 199 5.31 -7.94 -10.31
N TYR A 200 5.54 -9.03 -11.05
CA TYR A 200 6.88 -9.64 -11.17
C TYR A 200 7.87 -8.82 -12.01
N PRO A 201 7.56 -8.35 -13.23
CA PRO A 201 8.43 -7.40 -13.94
C PRO A 201 8.68 -6.11 -13.15
N THR A 202 7.65 -5.59 -12.48
CA THR A 202 7.78 -4.43 -11.60
C THR A 202 8.78 -4.70 -10.48
N ALA A 203 8.71 -5.87 -9.83
CA ALA A 203 9.64 -6.30 -8.81
C ALA A 203 11.09 -6.34 -9.32
N VAL A 204 11.31 -6.89 -10.51
CA VAL A 204 12.65 -6.91 -11.12
C VAL A 204 13.19 -5.50 -11.31
N ILE A 205 12.37 -4.59 -11.87
CA ILE A 205 12.78 -3.20 -12.11
C ILE A 205 13.08 -2.48 -10.79
N ILE A 206 12.23 -2.64 -9.76
CA ILE A 206 12.46 -2.07 -8.43
C ILE A 206 13.75 -2.62 -7.81
N GLY A 207 14.02 -3.92 -7.95
CA GLY A 207 15.24 -4.56 -7.49
C GLY A 207 16.49 -3.93 -8.13
N VAL A 208 16.48 -3.78 -9.46
CA VAL A 208 17.54 -3.14 -10.25
C VAL A 208 17.73 -1.68 -9.84
N LEU A 209 16.65 -0.89 -9.77
CA LEU A 209 16.71 0.51 -9.33
C LEU A 209 17.27 0.62 -7.91
N GLY A 210 16.91 -0.32 -7.04
CA GLY A 210 17.50 -0.41 -5.71
C GLY A 210 19.00 -0.68 -5.76
N THR A 211 19.47 -1.59 -6.60
CA THR A 211 20.90 -1.88 -6.73
C THR A 211 21.66 -0.64 -7.22
N LEU A 212 21.10 0.07 -8.21
CA LEU A 212 21.67 1.31 -8.74
C LEU A 212 21.67 2.46 -7.71
N ALA A 213 20.75 2.44 -6.74
CA ALA A 213 20.70 3.44 -5.68
C ALA A 213 21.95 3.46 -4.81
N TRP A 214 22.62 2.32 -4.62
CA TRP A 214 23.82 2.23 -3.78
C TRP A 214 24.99 3.06 -4.30
N PRO A 215 25.53 2.82 -5.52
CA PRO A 215 26.64 3.62 -6.02
C PRO A 215 26.27 5.10 -6.16
N LEU A 216 25.03 5.41 -6.55
CA LEU A 216 24.55 6.80 -6.67
C LEU A 216 24.46 7.50 -5.31
N SER A 217 24.04 6.80 -4.26
CA SER A 217 24.02 7.32 -2.89
C SER A 217 25.43 7.44 -2.33
N THR A 218 26.30 6.46 -2.53
CA THR A 218 27.70 6.49 -2.06
C THR A 218 28.47 7.63 -2.71
N ALA A 219 28.27 7.88 -4.02
CA ALA A 219 28.84 9.03 -4.73
C ALA A 219 28.36 10.39 -4.20
N SER A 220 27.27 10.42 -3.43
CA SER A 220 26.79 11.63 -2.75
C SER A 220 27.26 11.77 -1.29
N GLY A 221 28.11 10.85 -0.81
CA GLY A 221 28.61 10.81 0.57
C GLY A 221 27.75 10.01 1.54
N ARG A 222 26.69 9.32 1.05
CA ARG A 222 25.80 8.48 1.87
C ARG A 222 25.96 7.01 1.46
N ASN A 223 26.71 6.24 2.24
CA ASN A 223 26.90 4.81 2.00
C ASN A 223 25.72 3.95 2.51
N ALA A 224 24.55 4.12 1.91
CA ALA A 224 23.35 3.37 2.23
C ALA A 224 22.45 3.24 0.99
N GLY A 225 21.69 2.14 0.91
CA GLY A 225 20.73 1.91 -0.16
C GLY A 225 19.43 2.73 -0.06
N LEU A 226 18.38 2.19 -0.69
CA LEU A 226 17.04 2.76 -0.64
C LEU A 226 16.54 2.88 0.81
N GLY A 227 15.93 4.03 1.11
CA GLY A 227 15.33 4.27 2.41
C GLY A 227 14.31 5.39 2.34
N ILE A 228 13.21 5.25 3.07
CA ILE A 228 12.11 6.22 3.07
C ILE A 228 12.01 6.94 4.41
N THR A 229 12.17 6.24 5.53
CA THR A 229 11.95 6.79 6.88
C THR A 229 12.88 7.94 7.24
N THR A 230 14.19 7.72 7.16
CA THR A 230 15.16 8.77 7.51
C THR A 230 15.03 9.98 6.58
N PRO A 231 14.90 9.82 5.25
CA PRO A 231 14.61 10.96 4.37
C PRO A 231 13.30 11.69 4.65
N SER A 232 12.24 10.97 5.03
CA SER A 232 10.96 11.60 5.39
C SER A 232 11.13 12.43 6.67
N ALA A 233 11.86 11.90 7.67
CA ALA A 233 12.18 12.62 8.90
C ALA A 233 13.10 13.83 8.65
N ASP A 234 14.10 13.68 7.78
CA ASP A 234 15.01 14.76 7.38
C ASP A 234 14.25 15.89 6.68
N LEU A 235 13.33 15.56 5.77
CA LEU A 235 12.46 16.52 5.10
C LEU A 235 11.55 17.24 6.10
N THR A 236 10.87 16.51 7.00
CA THR A 236 10.04 17.13 8.04
C THR A 236 10.87 18.04 8.94
N THR A 237 12.07 17.60 9.34
CA THR A 237 12.97 18.42 10.17
C THR A 237 13.36 19.70 9.45
N PHE A 238 13.78 19.61 8.17
CA PHE A 238 14.08 20.77 7.35
C PHE A 238 12.91 21.75 7.29
N LEU A 239 11.69 21.26 7.04
CA LEU A 239 10.49 22.10 6.97
C LEU A 239 10.17 22.79 8.31
N THR A 240 10.44 22.13 9.44
CA THR A 240 10.16 22.69 10.77
C THR A 240 11.26 23.59 11.33
N THR A 241 12.54 23.33 11.01
CA THR A 241 13.67 24.04 11.62
C THR A 241 14.48 24.88 10.64
N GLY A 242 14.18 24.83 9.34
CA GLY A 242 14.97 25.50 8.29
C GLY A 242 16.38 24.94 8.08
N ASN A 243 16.73 23.79 8.67
CA ASN A 243 18.10 23.27 8.63
C ASN A 243 18.42 22.59 7.29
N THR A 244 19.07 23.33 6.40
CA THR A 244 19.45 22.89 5.05
C THR A 244 20.39 21.68 5.03
N ALA A 245 21.15 21.42 6.10
CA ALA A 245 22.02 20.25 6.20
C ALA A 245 21.25 18.92 6.19
N ARG A 246 19.93 18.95 6.43
CA ARG A 246 19.06 17.77 6.33
C ARG A 246 18.67 17.44 4.89
N ILE A 247 18.81 18.38 3.96
CA ILE A 247 18.56 18.10 2.54
C ILE A 247 19.73 17.29 1.98
N ASN A 248 19.53 15.98 1.88
CA ASN A 248 20.51 15.04 1.35
C ASN A 248 19.93 14.26 0.15
N TRP A 249 20.75 13.37 -0.41
CA TRP A 249 20.36 12.50 -1.53
C TRP A 249 19.08 11.69 -1.24
N GLY A 250 18.88 11.25 0.01
CA GLY A 250 17.67 10.54 0.41
C GLY A 250 16.42 11.41 0.36
N VAL A 251 16.51 12.67 0.80
CA VAL A 251 15.39 13.63 0.72
C VAL A 251 15.01 13.85 -0.75
N MET A 252 16.00 14.03 -1.62
CA MET A 252 15.76 14.13 -3.06
C MET A 252 15.10 12.87 -3.62
N LEU A 253 15.45 11.69 -3.12
CA LEU A 253 14.81 10.43 -3.52
C LEU A 253 13.32 10.38 -3.17
N VAL A 254 12.91 10.75 -1.96
CA VAL A 254 11.48 10.70 -1.58
C VAL A 254 10.65 11.78 -2.31
N LEU A 255 11.23 12.96 -2.55
CA LEU A 255 10.60 13.99 -3.38
C LEU A 255 10.48 13.51 -4.84
N GLY A 256 11.52 12.89 -5.37
CA GLY A 256 11.50 12.28 -6.70
C GLY A 256 10.41 11.22 -6.80
N LEU A 257 10.31 10.36 -5.80
CA LEU A 257 9.27 9.32 -5.73
C LEU A 257 7.87 9.93 -5.81
N LEU A 258 7.61 11.02 -5.08
CA LEU A 258 6.34 11.74 -5.17
C LEU A 258 6.08 12.27 -6.58
N LEU A 259 7.06 12.94 -7.19
CA LEU A 259 6.92 13.55 -8.52
C LEU A 259 6.73 12.50 -9.63
N GLY A 260 7.50 11.40 -9.57
CA GLY A 260 7.40 10.31 -10.53
C GLY A 260 6.08 9.56 -10.43
N ALA A 261 5.60 9.31 -9.21
CA ALA A 261 4.28 8.74 -8.99
C ALA A 261 3.16 9.67 -9.45
N PHE A 262 3.29 10.99 -9.25
CA PHE A 262 2.31 11.98 -9.71
C PHE A 262 2.26 12.03 -11.24
N ALA A 263 3.42 12.04 -11.89
CA ALA A 263 3.52 11.97 -13.35
C ALA A 263 2.85 10.69 -13.88
N ALA A 264 3.10 9.54 -13.24
CA ALA A 264 2.48 8.26 -13.61
C ALA A 264 0.95 8.30 -13.45
N ALA A 265 0.45 8.76 -12.30
CA ALA A 265 -0.98 8.84 -12.00
C ALA A 265 -1.73 9.80 -12.94
N LYS A 266 -1.12 10.94 -13.29
CA LYS A 266 -1.70 11.89 -14.25
C LYS A 266 -1.66 11.31 -15.67
N ALA A 267 -0.57 10.65 -16.04
CA ALA A 267 -0.43 10.02 -17.34
C ALA A 267 -1.40 8.84 -17.53
N SER A 268 -1.72 8.09 -16.47
CA SER A 268 -2.71 7.00 -16.51
C SER A 268 -4.16 7.47 -16.33
N GLY A 269 -4.40 8.75 -16.01
CA GLY A 269 -5.74 9.26 -15.70
C GLY A 269 -6.31 8.76 -14.37
N GLU A 270 -5.45 8.24 -13.49
CA GLU A 270 -5.82 7.69 -12.18
C GLU A 270 -5.75 8.74 -11.05
N PHE A 271 -5.22 9.94 -11.33
CA PHE A 271 -5.16 11.02 -10.35
C PHE A 271 -6.55 11.59 -10.06
N ARG A 272 -6.96 11.53 -8.78
CA ARG A 272 -8.17 12.17 -8.27
C ARG A 272 -8.01 12.44 -6.79
N VAL A 273 -8.41 13.64 -6.37
CA VAL A 273 -8.45 13.97 -4.95
C VAL A 273 -9.59 13.19 -4.28
N ARG A 274 -9.23 12.26 -3.40
CA ARG A 274 -10.16 11.40 -2.67
C ARG A 274 -10.11 11.74 -1.18
N VAL A 275 -11.20 12.31 -0.67
CA VAL A 275 -11.32 12.70 0.74
C VAL A 275 -11.83 11.51 1.56
N PRO A 276 -11.10 11.06 2.59
CA PRO A 276 -11.54 9.97 3.43
C PRO A 276 -12.68 10.38 4.36
N SER A 277 -13.45 9.41 4.85
CA SER A 277 -14.38 9.62 5.96
C SER A 277 -13.63 9.99 7.25
N GLY A 278 -14.31 10.61 8.22
CA GLY A 278 -13.72 11.00 9.50
C GLY A 278 -13.03 9.84 10.24
N THR A 279 -13.67 8.66 10.26
CA THR A 279 -13.09 7.45 10.84
C THR A 279 -11.80 7.04 10.14
N GLN A 280 -11.78 7.08 8.81
CA GLN A 280 -10.58 6.74 8.03
C GLN A 280 -9.47 7.79 8.22
N ALA A 281 -9.81 9.07 8.39
CA ALA A 281 -8.84 10.11 8.72
C ALA A 281 -8.16 9.84 10.07
N VAL A 282 -8.90 9.46 11.11
CA VAL A 282 -8.31 9.08 12.41
C VAL A 282 -7.41 7.85 12.29
N ARG A 283 -7.84 6.82 11.53
CA ARG A 283 -7.00 5.64 11.24
C ARG A 283 -5.71 6.02 10.52
N SER A 284 -5.76 6.97 9.59
CA SER A 284 -4.57 7.52 8.94
C SER A 284 -3.65 8.27 9.90
N VAL A 285 -4.19 9.04 10.85
CA VAL A 285 -3.39 9.73 11.87
C VAL A 285 -2.64 8.73 12.73
N VAL A 286 -3.38 7.80 13.34
CA VAL A 286 -2.81 6.76 14.22
C VAL A 286 -1.81 5.92 13.44
N GLY A 287 -2.20 5.44 12.25
CA GLY A 287 -1.36 4.62 11.40
C GLY A 287 -0.05 5.31 11.06
N GLY A 288 -0.10 6.60 10.69
CA GLY A 288 1.09 7.41 10.42
C GLY A 288 2.01 7.54 11.64
N VAL A 289 1.46 7.81 12.83
CA VAL A 289 2.25 7.88 14.07
C VAL A 289 2.92 6.55 14.39
N LEU A 290 2.17 5.44 14.35
CA LEU A 290 2.72 4.10 14.61
C LEU A 290 3.78 3.71 13.57
N MET A 291 3.59 4.09 12.30
CA MET A 291 4.60 3.90 11.26
C MET A 291 5.89 4.67 11.57
N GLY A 292 5.82 5.93 12.01
CA GLY A 292 7.02 6.73 12.21
C GLY A 292 7.77 6.33 13.47
N VAL A 293 7.05 6.02 14.55
CA VAL A 293 7.61 5.45 15.79
C VAL A 293 8.22 4.08 15.52
N GLY A 294 7.46 3.17 14.91
CA GLY A 294 7.89 1.80 14.65
C GLY A 294 9.10 1.73 13.70
N ALA A 295 9.07 2.46 12.58
CA ALA A 295 10.20 2.48 11.64
C ALA A 295 11.45 3.14 12.22
N SER A 296 11.31 4.09 13.14
CA SER A 296 12.45 4.70 13.82
C SER A 296 13.09 3.72 14.79
N LEU A 297 12.29 3.05 15.63
CA LEU A 297 12.77 2.02 16.57
C LEU A 297 13.41 0.84 15.84
N ALA A 298 12.78 0.39 14.75
CA ALA A 298 13.27 -0.74 13.97
C ALA A 298 14.53 -0.43 13.15
N GLY A 299 14.94 0.85 13.07
CA GLY A 299 16.05 1.27 12.22
C GLY A 299 15.74 1.32 10.72
N GLY A 300 14.51 0.98 10.31
CA GLY A 300 14.07 0.99 8.92
C GLY A 300 12.58 0.62 8.76
N CYS A 301 12.00 1.00 7.63
CA CYS A 301 10.66 0.56 7.19
C CYS A 301 10.73 -0.69 6.30
N THR A 302 9.61 -1.09 5.70
CA THR A 302 9.56 -2.17 4.70
C THR A 302 10.55 -2.04 3.55
N VAL A 303 10.93 -0.82 3.14
CA VAL A 303 11.93 -0.61 2.09
C VAL A 303 13.34 -0.88 2.64
N GLY A 304 13.70 -0.26 3.75
CA GLY A 304 15.03 -0.41 4.34
C GLY A 304 15.24 -1.81 4.90
N ASN A 305 14.42 -2.20 5.88
CA ASN A 305 14.56 -3.49 6.55
C ASN A 305 14.04 -4.66 5.69
N GLY A 306 12.94 -4.45 4.97
CA GLY A 306 12.28 -5.54 4.24
C GLY A 306 12.84 -5.83 2.85
N MET A 307 13.48 -4.87 2.18
CA MET A 307 14.08 -5.08 0.85
C MET A 307 15.60 -4.96 0.86
N VAL A 308 16.17 -3.91 1.46
CA VAL A 308 17.62 -3.66 1.40
C VAL A 308 18.39 -4.56 2.38
N GLU A 309 17.99 -4.59 3.65
CA GLU A 309 18.67 -5.36 4.70
C GLU A 309 18.51 -6.88 4.54
N THR A 310 17.34 -7.34 4.09
CA THR A 310 17.10 -8.76 3.75
C THR A 310 17.97 -9.21 2.58
N ALA A 311 18.19 -8.36 1.58
CA ALA A 311 19.09 -8.63 0.46
C ALA A 311 20.57 -8.61 0.85
N LEU A 312 20.94 -7.90 1.91
CA LEU A 312 22.25 -8.00 2.57
C LEU A 312 22.38 -9.22 3.50
N PHE A 313 21.31 -10.02 3.63
CA PHE A 313 21.23 -11.14 4.57
C PHE A 313 21.53 -10.74 6.02
N SER A 314 21.10 -9.54 6.43
CA SER A 314 21.29 -9.06 7.79
C SER A 314 20.27 -9.67 8.75
N PHE A 315 20.71 -9.93 9.99
CA PHE A 315 19.80 -10.41 11.05
C PHE A 315 18.68 -9.41 11.31
N GLN A 316 19.01 -8.12 11.28
CA GLN A 316 18.04 -7.05 11.41
C GLN A 316 16.95 -7.15 10.35
N GLY A 317 17.31 -7.31 9.07
CA GLY A 317 16.35 -7.36 7.97
C GLY A 317 15.34 -8.51 8.10
N TRP A 318 15.83 -9.72 8.33
CA TRP A 318 14.98 -10.92 8.44
C TRP A 318 14.10 -10.92 9.69
N VAL A 319 14.65 -10.54 10.85
CA VAL A 319 13.86 -10.41 12.09
C VAL A 319 12.84 -9.29 11.97
N ALA A 320 13.23 -8.16 11.37
CA ALA A 320 12.31 -7.05 11.13
C ALA A 320 11.17 -7.45 10.19
N LEU A 321 11.45 -8.15 9.10
CA LEU A 321 10.43 -8.61 8.15
C LEU A 321 9.44 -9.58 8.82
N ALA A 322 9.93 -10.52 9.62
CA ALA A 322 9.09 -11.45 10.38
C ALA A 322 8.20 -10.72 11.40
N ALA A 323 8.76 -9.76 12.15
CA ALA A 323 8.01 -8.96 13.12
C ALA A 323 6.99 -8.02 12.44
N ILE A 324 7.31 -7.44 11.28
CA ILE A 324 6.35 -6.68 10.46
C ILE A 324 5.20 -7.60 10.03
N ALA A 325 5.50 -8.81 9.56
CA ALA A 325 4.47 -9.77 9.15
C ALA A 325 3.57 -10.18 10.32
N ALA A 326 4.14 -10.40 11.51
CA ALA A 326 3.38 -10.65 12.74
C ALA A 326 2.47 -9.47 13.11
N GLY A 327 2.97 -8.22 13.01
CA GLY A 327 2.18 -7.03 13.23
C GLY A 327 1.01 -6.91 12.24
N VAL A 328 1.27 -7.14 10.95
CA VAL A 328 0.23 -7.14 9.90
C VAL A 328 -0.81 -8.23 10.18
N TRP A 329 -0.40 -9.42 10.60
CA TRP A 329 -1.31 -10.51 10.94
C TRP A 329 -2.23 -10.15 12.11
N VAL A 330 -1.68 -9.60 13.20
CA VAL A 330 -2.47 -9.14 14.35
C VAL A 330 -3.45 -8.05 13.93
N ALA A 331 -2.97 -7.04 13.19
CA ALA A 331 -3.80 -5.95 12.69
C ALA A 331 -4.92 -6.43 11.77
N ALA A 332 -4.63 -7.36 10.86
CA ALA A 332 -5.63 -7.95 9.98
C ALA A 332 -6.71 -8.70 10.77
N LYS A 333 -6.32 -9.46 11.79
CA LYS A 333 -7.26 -10.20 12.64
C LYS A 333 -8.15 -9.28 13.49
N LEU A 334 -7.60 -8.14 13.93
CA LEU A 334 -8.30 -7.18 14.78
C LEU A 334 -9.21 -6.23 13.99
N TRP A 335 -8.75 -5.70 12.84
CA TRP A 335 -9.41 -4.60 12.14
C TRP A 335 -9.98 -4.95 10.76
N LEU A 336 -9.62 -6.08 10.15
CA LEU A 336 -10.09 -6.49 8.81
C LEU A 336 -11.09 -7.65 8.84
N LYS A 337 -11.57 -8.04 10.02
CA LYS A 337 -12.51 -9.17 10.16
C LYS A 337 -13.86 -8.79 9.53
N PRO A 338 -14.44 -9.61 8.61
CA PRO A 338 -15.77 -9.37 8.10
C PRO A 338 -16.77 -9.45 9.26
N GLN A 339 -17.54 -8.40 9.49
CA GLN A 339 -18.71 -8.52 10.35
C GLN A 339 -19.80 -9.22 9.54
N GLY A 340 -20.27 -10.36 10.03
CA GLY A 340 -21.39 -11.07 9.43
C GLY A 340 -22.57 -10.12 9.26
N ALA A 341 -23.02 -9.95 8.02
CA ALA A 341 -24.16 -9.13 7.69
C ALA A 341 -25.43 -9.78 8.28
N GLN A 342 -25.91 -9.27 9.42
CA GLN A 342 -27.32 -9.38 9.77
C GLN A 342 -28.01 -8.09 9.30
N GLY A 343 -28.45 -8.13 8.05
CA GLY A 343 -29.30 -7.10 7.45
C GLY A 343 -30.07 -7.76 6.33
N SER A 344 -31.27 -8.27 6.65
CA SER A 344 -32.21 -8.81 5.67
C SER A 344 -32.40 -7.82 4.53
N LEU A 345 -32.37 -8.31 3.29
CA LEU A 345 -32.70 -7.55 2.08
C LEU A 345 -34.09 -6.92 2.27
N VAL A 346 -34.14 -5.63 2.62
CA VAL A 346 -35.39 -4.88 2.60
C VAL A 346 -35.68 -4.56 1.15
N ALA A 347 -36.62 -5.31 0.57
CA ALA A 347 -37.21 -4.96 -0.71
C ALA A 347 -37.94 -3.62 -0.55
N SER A 348 -37.44 -2.56 -1.18
CA SER A 348 -38.24 -1.34 -1.36
C SER A 348 -39.37 -1.63 -2.36
N PRO A 349 -40.61 -1.24 -2.06
CA PRO A 349 -41.73 -1.42 -2.99
C PRO A 349 -41.71 -0.36 -4.10
N GLY A 350 -41.74 -0.83 -5.36
CA GLY A 350 -42.38 -0.17 -6.51
C GLY A 350 -41.68 1.03 -7.18
N PRO A 351 -41.83 1.21 -8.51
CA PRO A 351 -41.08 2.19 -9.29
C PRO A 351 -41.75 3.58 -9.25
N SER A 352 -41.04 4.59 -8.77
CA SER A 352 -41.40 6.00 -9.01
C SER A 352 -40.65 6.49 -10.26
N SER A 353 -41.43 6.75 -11.30
CA SER A 353 -41.04 7.32 -12.60
C SER A 353 -40.26 8.63 -12.46
N LEU A 354 -39.20 8.73 -13.27
CA LEU A 354 -38.45 9.94 -13.57
C LEU A 354 -39.30 10.90 -14.42
N SER A 355 -40.17 11.67 -13.78
CA SER A 355 -40.85 12.82 -14.39
C SER A 355 -41.49 13.66 -13.29
N ASP A 356 -40.72 14.61 -12.77
CA ASP A 356 -41.17 15.93 -12.27
C ASP A 356 -40.04 16.57 -11.44
N ALA A 357 -39.03 17.09 -12.15
CA ALA A 357 -38.10 18.04 -11.57
C ALA A 357 -38.66 19.45 -11.76
N THR A 358 -39.42 19.94 -10.77
CA THR A 358 -39.63 21.39 -10.61
C THR A 358 -38.56 21.93 -9.65
N PRO A 359 -37.85 23.02 -10.00
CA PRO A 359 -36.67 23.45 -9.27
C PRO A 359 -37.06 24.17 -7.97
N THR A 360 -36.87 23.52 -6.82
CA THR A 360 -36.92 24.21 -5.54
C THR A 360 -35.57 24.88 -5.30
N GLN A 361 -35.57 26.22 -5.35
CA GLN A 361 -34.43 27.08 -5.01
C GLN A 361 -33.90 26.72 -3.62
N ARG A 362 -32.63 26.28 -3.55
CA ARG A 362 -31.86 26.29 -2.30
C ARG A 362 -31.33 27.71 -2.11
N THR A 363 -32.04 28.50 -1.31
CA THR A 363 -31.55 29.78 -0.79
C THR A 363 -30.27 29.57 0.02
N THR A 364 -29.34 30.49 -0.18
CA THR A 364 -27.95 30.53 0.30
C THR A 364 -27.81 30.89 1.79
N GLU A 365 -28.70 30.40 2.67
CA GLU A 365 -28.68 30.74 4.10
C GLU A 365 -28.21 29.64 5.06
N ASN A 366 -27.96 28.41 4.57
CA ASN A 366 -27.53 27.30 5.44
C ASN A 366 -26.06 26.87 5.32
N LEU A 367 -25.20 27.69 4.70
CA LEU A 367 -23.77 27.40 4.54
C LEU A 367 -22.89 27.85 5.72
N LEU A 368 -23.45 28.48 6.77
CA LEU A 368 -22.70 29.00 7.92
C LEU A 368 -23.20 28.53 9.30
N GLY A 369 -24.19 27.63 9.37
CA GLY A 369 -24.76 27.15 10.65
C GLY A 369 -24.23 25.81 11.19
N GLY A 370 -23.31 25.15 10.49
CA GLY A 370 -22.96 23.75 10.76
C GLY A 370 -21.59 23.50 11.41
N ILE A 371 -20.88 24.53 11.87
CA ILE A 371 -19.64 24.34 12.64
C ILE A 371 -20.01 24.28 14.12
N GLN A 372 -20.52 23.13 14.56
CA GLN A 372 -20.44 22.78 15.98
C GLN A 372 -18.99 22.39 16.27
N VAL A 373 -18.23 23.37 16.74
CA VAL A 373 -16.92 23.15 17.36
C VAL A 373 -17.11 22.18 18.52
N ALA A 374 -16.58 20.96 18.38
CA ALA A 374 -16.46 20.05 19.51
C ALA A 374 -15.64 20.75 20.61
N PRO A 375 -16.10 20.77 21.87
CA PRO A 375 -15.42 21.49 22.92
C PRO A 375 -14.03 20.88 23.16
N ALA A 376 -13.10 21.75 23.54
CA ALA A 376 -11.72 21.45 23.85
C ALA A 376 -11.58 20.25 24.79
N GLY A 377 -11.20 19.11 24.23
CA GLY A 377 -11.00 17.85 24.95
C GLY A 377 -10.00 16.92 24.28
N LEU A 378 -9.03 17.47 23.54
CA LEU A 378 -8.03 16.69 22.80
C LEU A 378 -6.87 16.16 23.69
N LEU A 379 -6.92 16.42 25.00
CA LEU A 379 -5.90 15.98 25.98
C LEU A 379 -6.46 15.11 27.12
N GLY A 380 -7.75 14.71 27.05
CA GLY A 380 -8.34 13.76 27.98
C GLY A 380 -8.17 12.32 27.49
N GLY A 381 -7.39 11.50 28.21
CA GLY A 381 -6.85 10.19 27.81
C GLY A 381 -7.83 9.03 27.53
N SER A 382 -9.07 9.28 27.08
CA SER A 382 -10.05 8.24 26.76
C SER A 382 -10.60 8.29 25.33
N GLY A 383 -10.62 9.47 24.69
CA GLY A 383 -11.20 9.63 23.34
C GLY A 383 -10.41 8.95 22.22
N GLY A 384 -9.08 9.00 22.27
CA GLY A 384 -8.21 8.36 21.27
C GLY A 384 -8.25 6.83 21.32
N VAL A 385 -8.48 6.25 22.50
CA VAL A 385 -8.54 4.79 22.70
C VAL A 385 -9.89 4.22 22.26
N ALA A 386 -10.99 4.97 22.41
CA ALA A 386 -12.31 4.55 21.95
C ALA A 386 -12.36 4.35 20.43
N VAL A 387 -11.66 5.18 19.64
CA VAL A 387 -11.61 5.04 18.17
C VAL A 387 -10.70 3.88 17.73
N LEU A 388 -9.66 3.54 18.49
CA LEU A 388 -8.82 2.36 18.26
C LEU A 388 -9.54 1.05 18.58
N SER A 389 -10.50 1.09 19.51
CA SER A 389 -11.29 -0.04 19.98
C SER A 389 -12.61 -0.20 19.23
N ASP A 390 -12.97 0.73 18.34
CA ASP A 390 -14.14 0.58 17.49
C ASP A 390 -13.88 -0.53 16.46
N LYS A 391 -14.25 -1.75 16.87
CA LYS A 391 -14.22 -2.97 16.06
C LYS A 391 -15.16 -2.91 14.85
N ARG A 392 -15.94 -1.83 14.70
CA ARG A 392 -16.70 -1.56 13.48
C ARG A 392 -15.71 -1.25 12.36
N ALA A 393 -15.46 -2.27 11.54
CA ALA A 393 -15.33 -2.03 10.10
C ALA A 393 -16.48 -1.09 9.67
N PRO A 394 -16.28 -0.20 8.67
CA PRO A 394 -17.42 0.49 8.08
C PRO A 394 -18.52 -0.55 7.84
N ALA A 395 -19.75 -0.27 8.32
CA ALA A 395 -20.86 -1.20 8.18
C ALA A 395 -20.90 -1.64 6.72
N ALA A 396 -20.75 -2.95 6.46
CA ALA A 396 -20.72 -3.47 5.11
C ALA A 396 -21.94 -2.92 4.37
N GLN A 397 -21.72 -2.12 3.34
CA GLN A 397 -22.82 -1.51 2.62
C GLN A 397 -23.66 -2.63 2.02
N THR A 398 -24.93 -2.67 2.39
CA THR A 398 -25.84 -3.70 1.88
C THR A 398 -26.11 -3.39 0.41
N PRO A 399 -25.96 -4.36 -0.51
CA PRO A 399 -26.22 -4.13 -1.92
C PRO A 399 -27.65 -3.61 -2.11
N ARG A 400 -27.79 -2.45 -2.75
CA ARG A 400 -29.08 -1.80 -2.96
C ARG A 400 -29.68 -2.30 -4.28
N ALA A 401 -30.94 -2.70 -4.28
CA ALA A 401 -31.61 -3.09 -5.51
C ALA A 401 -31.70 -1.90 -6.48
N LEU A 402 -31.23 -2.09 -7.72
CA LEU A 402 -31.28 -1.11 -8.79
C LEU A 402 -32.49 -1.34 -9.72
N GLY A 403 -33.03 -2.56 -9.75
CA GLY A 403 -34.16 -2.97 -10.59
C GLY A 403 -33.90 -4.30 -11.29
N SER A 404 -34.41 -4.46 -12.51
CA SER A 404 -34.12 -5.60 -13.38
C SER A 404 -33.54 -5.15 -14.72
N THR A 405 -32.62 -5.93 -15.29
CA THR A 405 -32.09 -5.70 -16.63
C THR A 405 -33.16 -5.96 -17.70
N PRO A 406 -32.97 -5.49 -18.95
CA PRO A 406 -33.86 -5.81 -20.07
C PRO A 406 -34.04 -7.33 -20.31
N GLU A 407 -33.10 -8.14 -19.83
CA GLU A 407 -33.09 -9.60 -19.92
C GLU A 407 -33.78 -10.27 -18.71
N GLY A 408 -34.39 -9.49 -17.79
CA GLY A 408 -35.13 -9.99 -16.63
C GLY A 408 -34.30 -10.35 -15.40
N ARG A 409 -32.97 -10.11 -15.41
CA ARG A 409 -32.09 -10.37 -14.25
C ARG A 409 -32.24 -9.28 -13.21
N ARG A 410 -32.18 -9.61 -11.91
CA ARG A 410 -32.21 -8.60 -10.86
C ARG A 410 -30.83 -7.98 -10.72
N GLN A 411 -30.80 -6.66 -10.67
CA GLN A 411 -29.57 -5.88 -10.58
C GLN A 411 -29.48 -5.18 -9.24
N PHE A 412 -28.31 -5.26 -8.63
CA PHE A 412 -27.98 -4.63 -7.35
C PHE A 412 -26.75 -3.74 -7.53
N THR A 413 -26.62 -2.71 -6.70
CA THR A 413 -25.48 -1.81 -6.70
C THR A 413 -24.77 -1.79 -5.35
N LEU A 414 -23.45 -1.69 -5.40
CA LEU A 414 -22.56 -1.54 -4.26
C LEU A 414 -21.62 -0.37 -4.53
N ASP A 415 -21.64 0.64 -3.66
CA ASP A 415 -20.79 1.83 -3.80
C ASP A 415 -19.66 1.82 -2.76
N THR A 416 -18.44 1.61 -3.25
CA THR A 416 -17.22 1.57 -2.42
C THR A 416 -16.29 2.74 -2.71
N LEU A 417 -16.83 3.85 -3.23
CA LEU A 417 -16.05 5.07 -3.49
C LEU A 417 -15.40 5.62 -2.20
N GLY A 418 -14.14 6.03 -2.31
CA GLY A 418 -13.32 6.50 -1.19
C GLY A 418 -12.77 5.39 -0.29
N ALA A 419 -13.17 4.13 -0.48
CA ALA A 419 -12.67 3.02 0.30
C ALA A 419 -11.22 2.65 -0.10
N VAL A 420 -10.41 2.31 0.91
CA VAL A 420 -9.02 1.90 0.71
C VAL A 420 -8.95 0.37 0.60
N CYS A 421 -8.09 -0.14 -0.28
CA CYS A 421 -7.90 -1.57 -0.40
C CYS A 421 -7.40 -2.20 0.94
N PRO A 422 -8.04 -3.28 1.44
CA PRO A 422 -8.75 -4.30 0.68
C PRO A 422 -10.29 -4.19 0.71
N PHE A 423 -10.85 -3.12 1.30
CA PHE A 423 -12.27 -3.04 1.60
C PHE A 423 -13.19 -3.21 0.38
N PRO A 424 -12.93 -2.60 -0.80
CA PRO A 424 -13.77 -2.82 -1.99
C PRO A 424 -13.96 -4.30 -2.37
N LEU A 425 -12.89 -5.11 -2.28
CA LEU A 425 -12.95 -6.54 -2.60
C LEU A 425 -13.69 -7.33 -1.51
N ILE A 426 -13.46 -7.00 -0.24
CA ILE A 426 -14.12 -7.69 0.89
C ILE A 426 -15.62 -7.42 0.88
N GLU A 427 -16.02 -6.18 0.62
CA GLU A 427 -17.41 -5.78 0.52
C GLU A 427 -18.09 -6.41 -0.70
N ALA A 428 -17.40 -6.44 -1.86
CA ALA A 428 -17.88 -7.13 -3.05
C ALA A 428 -18.12 -8.63 -2.80
N LYS A 429 -17.18 -9.33 -2.17
CA LYS A 429 -17.32 -10.75 -1.77
C LYS A 429 -18.52 -10.96 -0.85
N THR A 430 -18.68 -10.09 0.14
CA THR A 430 -19.77 -10.17 1.12
C THR A 430 -21.14 -9.91 0.47
N ALA A 431 -21.23 -8.92 -0.41
CA ALA A 431 -22.44 -8.60 -1.16
C ALA A 431 -22.83 -9.75 -2.11
N MET A 432 -21.85 -10.34 -2.80
CA MET A 432 -22.08 -11.45 -3.74
C MET A 432 -22.65 -12.71 -3.07
N GLN A 433 -22.28 -12.97 -1.81
CA GLN A 433 -22.85 -14.07 -1.03
C GLN A 433 -24.35 -13.91 -0.78
N GLN A 434 -24.88 -12.67 -0.79
CA GLN A 434 -26.30 -12.38 -0.52
C GLN A 434 -27.19 -12.47 -1.77
N LEU A 435 -26.59 -12.54 -2.95
CA LEU A 435 -27.29 -12.57 -4.25
C LEU A 435 -27.73 -13.99 -4.62
N ARG A 436 -28.75 -14.11 -5.48
CA ARG A 436 -29.10 -15.40 -6.11
C ARG A 436 -28.29 -15.58 -7.38
N ASP A 437 -28.15 -16.83 -7.79
CA ASP A 437 -27.50 -17.21 -9.05
C ASP A 437 -28.16 -16.49 -10.23
N GLY A 438 -27.34 -15.92 -11.12
CA GLY A 438 -27.80 -15.09 -12.24
C GLY A 438 -28.20 -13.65 -11.89
N ASP A 439 -28.12 -13.23 -10.62
CA ASP A 439 -28.23 -11.80 -10.27
C ASP A 439 -26.98 -11.04 -10.72
N GLU A 440 -27.16 -9.74 -11.01
CA GLU A 440 -26.06 -8.83 -11.33
C GLU A 440 -25.73 -7.90 -10.16
N LEU A 441 -24.43 -7.75 -9.89
CA LEU A 441 -23.88 -6.79 -8.96
C LEU A 441 -23.06 -5.74 -9.70
N VAL A 442 -23.52 -4.50 -9.67
CA VAL A 442 -22.81 -3.32 -10.16
C VAL A 442 -21.98 -2.74 -9.01
N ILE A 443 -20.66 -2.77 -9.14
CA ILE A 443 -19.74 -2.28 -8.11
C ILE A 443 -19.11 -1.00 -8.62
N ASN A 444 -19.37 0.11 -7.93
CA ASN A 444 -18.70 1.39 -8.14
C ASN A 444 -17.55 1.52 -7.16
N PHE A 445 -16.35 1.82 -7.67
CA PHE A 445 -15.14 1.90 -6.84
C PHE A 445 -14.12 2.86 -7.45
N ASP A 446 -13.25 3.40 -6.60
CA ASP A 446 -12.15 4.28 -7.01
C ASP A 446 -10.79 3.83 -6.44
N CYS A 447 -10.71 2.67 -5.78
CA CYS A 447 -9.42 2.05 -5.45
C CYS A 447 -8.79 1.52 -6.75
N THR A 448 -7.66 2.08 -7.18
CA THR A 448 -6.90 1.62 -8.34
C THR A 448 -6.63 0.11 -8.27
N GLN A 449 -6.14 -0.40 -7.14
CA GLN A 449 -5.87 -1.84 -6.96
C GLN A 449 -7.10 -2.74 -7.16
N ALA A 450 -8.32 -2.23 -6.96
CA ALA A 450 -9.54 -3.00 -7.17
C ALA A 450 -9.81 -3.28 -8.66
N THR A 451 -9.21 -2.52 -9.59
CA THR A 451 -9.32 -2.80 -11.04
C THR A 451 -8.66 -4.12 -11.45
N ASP A 452 -7.74 -4.65 -10.64
CA ASP A 452 -7.11 -5.95 -10.88
C ASP A 452 -7.70 -7.02 -9.95
N ALA A 453 -8.01 -6.65 -8.71
CA ALA A 453 -8.42 -7.60 -7.68
C ALA A 453 -9.85 -8.10 -7.87
N ILE A 454 -10.81 -7.23 -8.25
CA ILE A 454 -12.22 -7.62 -8.41
C ILE A 454 -12.42 -8.51 -9.66
N PRO A 455 -11.95 -8.13 -10.87
CA PRO A 455 -12.12 -8.99 -12.05
C PRO A 455 -11.43 -10.35 -11.90
N ARG A 456 -10.27 -10.39 -11.23
CA ARG A 456 -9.55 -11.63 -11.00
C ARG A 456 -10.30 -12.54 -10.03
N TRP A 457 -10.78 -11.98 -8.92
CA TRP A 457 -11.63 -12.75 -8.00
C TRP A 457 -12.89 -13.26 -8.70
N ALA A 458 -13.55 -12.43 -9.51
CA ALA A 458 -14.71 -12.85 -10.28
C ALA A 458 -14.38 -14.04 -11.20
N ALA A 459 -13.26 -13.99 -11.94
CA ALA A 459 -12.82 -15.10 -12.78
C ALA A 459 -12.47 -16.37 -11.98
N GLU A 460 -11.88 -16.23 -10.78
CA GLU A 460 -11.53 -17.35 -9.90
C GLU A 460 -12.76 -18.04 -9.28
N ASP A 461 -13.78 -17.28 -8.90
CA ASP A 461 -15.04 -17.79 -8.35
C ASP A 461 -16.10 -18.08 -9.45
N GLY A 462 -15.70 -17.98 -10.73
CA GLY A 462 -16.56 -18.29 -11.89
C GLY A 462 -17.62 -17.24 -12.22
N HIS A 463 -17.62 -16.08 -11.56
CA HIS A 463 -18.54 -14.98 -11.82
C HIS A 463 -18.21 -14.29 -13.16
N ALA A 464 -19.22 -14.12 -14.02
CA ALA A 464 -19.01 -13.53 -15.33
C ALA A 464 -18.93 -11.99 -15.23
N VAL A 465 -17.89 -11.39 -15.82
CA VAL A 465 -17.80 -9.93 -15.93
C VAL A 465 -18.57 -9.48 -17.18
N ARG A 466 -19.72 -8.84 -16.98
CA ARG A 466 -20.57 -8.37 -18.09
C ARG A 466 -20.10 -7.03 -18.64
N LYS A 467 -19.69 -6.13 -17.75
CA LYS A 467 -19.32 -4.76 -18.09
C LYS A 467 -18.18 -4.30 -17.19
N PHE A 468 -17.15 -3.68 -17.76
CA PHE A 468 -16.08 -3.07 -16.99
C PHE A 468 -15.61 -1.79 -17.67
N GLU A 469 -15.92 -0.64 -17.06
CA GLU A 469 -15.67 0.67 -17.65
C GLU A 469 -15.11 1.65 -16.62
N ALA A 470 -14.27 2.58 -17.09
CA ALA A 470 -13.87 3.74 -16.30
C ALA A 470 -14.95 4.83 -16.42
N THR A 471 -15.41 5.35 -15.28
CA THR A 471 -16.46 6.39 -15.22
C THR A 471 -15.93 7.69 -15.83
N GLY A 472 -16.75 8.39 -16.62
CA GLY A 472 -16.35 9.55 -17.44
C GLY A 472 -15.70 10.71 -16.66
N ASP A 473 -16.01 10.85 -15.38
CA ASP A 473 -15.40 11.82 -14.48
C ASP A 473 -14.27 11.17 -13.66
N ALA A 474 -13.04 11.31 -14.17
CA ALA A 474 -11.73 11.07 -13.57
C ALA A 474 -11.67 10.10 -12.34
N ALA A 475 -11.05 8.94 -12.58
CA ALA A 475 -10.55 7.96 -11.60
C ALA A 475 -11.57 7.20 -10.73
N GLY A 476 -12.75 6.93 -11.28
CA GLY A 476 -13.68 5.89 -10.81
C GLY A 476 -13.83 4.77 -11.84
N TRP A 477 -14.24 3.58 -11.40
CA TRP A 477 -14.56 2.44 -12.23
C TRP A 477 -15.88 1.83 -11.81
N THR A 478 -16.57 1.27 -12.80
CA THR A 478 -17.78 0.48 -12.60
C THR A 478 -17.56 -0.89 -13.22
N ILE A 479 -17.77 -1.93 -12.42
CA ILE A 479 -17.76 -3.32 -12.89
C ILE A 479 -19.09 -3.99 -12.58
N THR A 480 -19.67 -4.64 -13.58
CA THR A 480 -20.88 -5.43 -13.44
C THR A 480 -20.50 -6.91 -13.48
N LEU A 481 -20.75 -7.59 -12.37
CA LEU A 481 -20.53 -9.02 -12.20
C LEU A 481 -21.87 -9.75 -12.21
N GLU A 482 -21.95 -10.87 -12.90
CA GLU A 482 -23.05 -11.82 -12.79
C GLU A 482 -22.64 -12.97 -11.87
N LYS A 483 -23.49 -13.26 -10.88
CA LYS A 483 -23.25 -14.38 -9.97
C LYS A 483 -23.34 -15.70 -10.73
N ALA A 484 -22.25 -16.47 -10.66
CA ALA A 484 -22.20 -17.83 -11.19
C ALA A 484 -23.30 -18.68 -10.56
N GLY A 485 -23.98 -19.49 -11.38
CA GLY A 485 -24.79 -20.59 -10.87
C GLY A 485 -23.93 -21.56 -10.10
N ALA A 486 -24.43 -22.11 -8.98
CA ALA A 486 -23.80 -23.25 -8.34
C ALA A 486 -23.55 -24.34 -9.40
N ALA A 487 -22.29 -24.67 -9.65
CA ALA A 487 -21.94 -25.78 -10.52
C ALA A 487 -22.63 -27.04 -9.97
N GLN A 488 -23.55 -27.61 -10.75
CA GLN A 488 -24.18 -28.90 -10.45
C GLN A 488 -23.16 -30.02 -10.56
#